data_AF-A0A0F9MAE6-F1
#
_entry.id   AF-A0A0F9MAE6-F1
#
_cell.length_a   1.000
_cell.length_b   1.000
_cell.length_c   1.000
_cell.angle_alpha   90.00
_cell.angle_beta   90.00
_cell.angle_gamma   90.00
#
_symmetry.space_group_name_H-M   'P 1'
#
loop_
_entity.id
_entity.type
_entity.pdbx_description
1 polymer ?
#
loop_
_entity_poly.entity_id
_entity_poly.type
_entity_poly.pdbx_seq_one_letter_code
_entity_poly.pdbx_strand_id
1 'polypeptide(L)'
;MSIPDKRRRLVQELTPRITDGYLFTQRDMFNRILRAALGKKRVGRDLDDEDRVIPSHAQLNNRMRAWHKSQKSPCGLPMRVSRPKRRMSWSLEHLSRLLRSPIYFGTSSQTQRSRKATAQKRYIIRDAIYWVPLIMITMGVRPEEILQAAVQDIGRRDGILCIYVGNEEDAHLKSEQSRRVLPIPQILLDLGFREWVVAKLKAKETWLFPEIQPDQIRGRRSQIFGDRLRNLLKTLKLNSDREDIYAMRRTLSSKLMQLGIDTGTRQKILGHLEGTTIDRHYSDHGLLELKDVLDSLDYGIEVGRDRRFGFPIITGSSTPLLTALDVELALTDQREISAVLLRDSETDEVVFEATIAGRKAPLNQSWSECITLDAIDVATQIVSLSRQHSLTMPANEEATAALEHLLILVDDKPLQVPAYKDTRGNNNSHPTLECPRDQKAKPNANEIDQRSADLSRGDLVLCVFPASRSSSSSPVLRPGLIVDTCTLGGMTYFDIAWGGPLAPSGTAPHELALSQGSEMTEAKVDIPTRFNLRRRVLVPEGSNTHLHGRLGQIGESASARLRECLICAGDVSPTPIQETGSTTRPLTVERRRTKSVRPATRR
;
A
#
# COMPACT_ATOMS: atom_id res chain seq x y z
N MET A 1 -7.35 -12.57 18.55
CA MET A 1 -6.93 -11.98 17.26
C MET A 1 -6.75 -13.09 16.24
N SER A 2 -7.40 -12.97 15.08
CA SER A 2 -7.23 -13.93 14.00
C SER A 2 -5.80 -13.90 13.44
N ILE A 3 -5.35 -14.95 12.76
CA ILE A 3 -4.05 -14.96 12.06
C ILE A 3 -3.95 -13.80 11.05
N PRO A 4 -4.99 -13.47 10.27
CA PRO A 4 -5.04 -12.26 9.46
C PRO A 4 -4.80 -10.97 10.26
N ASP A 5 -5.43 -10.82 11.43
CA ASP A 5 -5.27 -9.61 12.26
C ASP A 5 -3.86 -9.49 12.83
N LYS A 6 -3.29 -10.62 13.28
CA LYS A 6 -1.91 -10.69 13.76
C LYS A 6 -0.93 -10.30 12.64
N ARG A 7 -1.13 -10.81 11.42
CA ARG A 7 -0.36 -10.41 10.24
C ARG A 7 -0.52 -8.92 9.93
N ARG A 8 -1.74 -8.37 10.04
CA ARG A 8 -2.01 -6.95 9.74
C ARG A 8 -1.31 -6.01 10.72
N ARG A 9 -1.36 -6.31 12.03
CA ARG A 9 -0.63 -5.56 13.06
C ARG A 9 0.88 -5.70 12.94
N LEU A 10 1.37 -6.92 12.75
CA LEU A 10 2.80 -7.17 12.54
C LEU A 10 3.32 -6.30 11.39
N VAL A 11 2.59 -6.21 10.28
CA VAL A 11 3.04 -5.41 9.14
C VAL A 11 3.03 -3.90 9.41
N GLN A 12 2.24 -3.39 10.35
CA GLN A 12 2.29 -1.98 10.79
C GLN A 12 3.48 -1.70 11.72
N GLU A 13 3.95 -2.72 12.45
CA GLU A 13 5.06 -2.65 13.40
C GLU A 13 6.43 -2.91 12.75
N LEU A 14 6.46 -3.55 11.59
CA LEU A 14 7.70 -3.91 10.89
C LEU A 14 8.30 -2.75 10.10
N THR A 15 9.60 -2.49 10.29
CA THR A 15 10.36 -1.53 9.48
C THR A 15 10.57 -2.06 8.05
N PRO A 16 10.13 -1.34 7.00
CA PRO A 16 10.35 -1.76 5.63
C PRO A 16 11.84 -1.70 5.29
N ARG A 17 12.40 -2.84 4.86
CA ARG A 17 13.81 -2.96 4.45
C ARG A 17 13.94 -3.44 3.01
N ILE A 18 15.02 -3.03 2.36
CA ILE A 18 15.38 -3.40 0.99
C ILE A 18 15.32 -4.92 0.79
N THR A 19 14.77 -5.38 -0.34
CA THR A 19 14.63 -6.80 -0.69
C THR A 19 15.98 -7.53 -0.69
N ASP A 20 15.98 -8.82 -0.36
CA ASP A 20 17.20 -9.66 -0.41
C ASP A 20 17.87 -9.66 -1.79
N GLY A 21 17.07 -9.50 -2.86
CA GLY A 21 17.57 -9.36 -4.22
C GLY A 21 18.56 -8.20 -4.40
N TYR A 22 18.45 -7.15 -3.58
CA TYR A 22 19.38 -6.03 -3.61
C TYR A 22 20.72 -6.40 -3.00
N LEU A 23 20.75 -7.23 -1.95
CA LEU A 23 22.01 -7.75 -1.38
C LEU A 23 22.82 -8.51 -2.43
N PHE A 24 22.17 -9.35 -3.25
CA PHE A 24 22.84 -10.03 -4.36
C PHE A 24 23.28 -9.07 -5.47
N THR A 25 22.43 -8.11 -5.81
CA THR A 25 22.75 -7.13 -6.86
C THR A 25 23.93 -6.23 -6.45
N GLN A 26 23.98 -5.79 -5.19
CA GLN A 26 25.06 -5.00 -4.63
C GLN A 26 26.33 -5.84 -4.47
N ARG A 27 26.21 -7.11 -4.03
CA ARG A 27 27.34 -8.05 -3.98
C ARG A 27 28.05 -8.13 -5.32
N ASP A 28 27.31 -8.27 -6.43
CA ASP A 28 27.91 -8.34 -7.77
C ASP A 28 28.53 -7.01 -8.22
N MET A 29 28.01 -5.87 -7.77
CA MET A 29 28.62 -4.57 -7.96
C MET A 29 29.93 -4.44 -7.17
N PHE A 30 29.93 -4.77 -5.88
CA PHE A 30 31.12 -4.76 -5.03
C PHE A 30 32.19 -5.73 -5.54
N ASN A 31 31.79 -6.91 -6.02
CA ASN A 31 32.73 -7.88 -6.58
C ASN A 31 33.39 -7.34 -7.85
N ARG A 32 32.65 -6.60 -8.69
CA ARG A 32 33.26 -5.87 -9.82
C ARG A 32 34.23 -4.78 -9.37
N ILE A 33 33.87 -3.98 -8.37
CA ILE A 33 34.72 -2.91 -7.83
C ILE A 33 36.02 -3.51 -7.24
N LEU A 34 35.91 -4.53 -6.39
CA LEU A 34 37.07 -5.17 -5.79
C LEU A 34 37.90 -5.93 -6.82
N ARG A 35 37.28 -6.58 -7.81
CA ARG A 35 38.01 -7.21 -8.90
C ARG A 35 38.80 -6.19 -9.73
N ALA A 36 38.25 -5.00 -9.93
CA ALA A 36 38.95 -3.90 -10.59
C ALA A 36 40.12 -3.37 -9.75
N ALA A 37 39.96 -3.28 -8.42
CA ALA A 37 40.98 -2.76 -7.51
C ALA A 37 42.09 -3.79 -7.14
N LEU A 38 41.74 -5.06 -6.96
CA LEU A 38 42.61 -6.11 -6.38
C LEU A 38 43.01 -7.21 -7.38
N GLY A 39 42.48 -7.17 -8.61
CA GLY A 39 42.77 -8.15 -9.67
C GLY A 39 42.05 -9.50 -9.51
N LYS A 40 42.06 -10.31 -10.58
CA LYS A 40 41.29 -11.57 -10.65
C LYS A 40 41.70 -12.63 -9.62
N LYS A 41 42.97 -12.67 -9.22
CA LYS A 41 43.52 -13.69 -8.30
C LYS A 41 42.99 -13.58 -6.87
N ARG A 42 42.51 -12.40 -6.45
CA ARG A 42 42.03 -12.15 -5.07
C ARG A 42 40.51 -12.06 -4.90
N VAL A 43 39.77 -12.15 -6.01
CA VAL A 43 38.29 -12.04 -6.02
C VAL A 43 37.63 -12.99 -7.04
N GLY A 44 38.36 -14.03 -7.43
CA GLY A 44 37.99 -15.01 -8.45
C GLY A 44 36.86 -15.94 -8.02
N ARG A 45 36.27 -16.65 -8.99
CA ARG A 45 35.36 -17.77 -8.69
C ARG A 45 36.12 -18.96 -8.09
N ASP A 46 37.44 -18.99 -8.29
CA ASP A 46 38.34 -20.09 -7.95
C ASP A 46 38.95 -19.97 -6.55
N LEU A 47 38.50 -18.99 -5.76
CA LEU A 47 38.84 -18.89 -4.34
C LEU A 47 37.88 -19.75 -3.52
N ASP A 48 38.45 -20.48 -2.57
CA ASP A 48 37.69 -21.18 -1.55
C ASP A 48 36.81 -20.20 -0.79
N ASP A 49 35.62 -20.67 -0.42
CA ASP A 49 34.56 -19.82 0.12
C ASP A 49 34.97 -19.11 1.42
N GLU A 50 35.91 -19.69 2.20
CA GLU A 50 36.43 -19.12 3.45
C GLU A 50 37.39 -17.94 3.22
N ASP A 51 38.07 -17.88 2.07
CA ASP A 51 39.06 -16.85 1.75
C ASP A 51 38.47 -15.69 0.92
N ARG A 52 37.17 -15.72 0.65
CA ARG A 52 36.51 -14.68 -0.14
C ARG A 52 36.24 -13.42 0.68
N VAL A 53 36.78 -12.30 0.20
CA VAL A 53 36.47 -10.95 0.74
C VAL A 53 34.96 -10.62 0.62
N ILE A 54 34.31 -11.06 -0.46
CA ILE A 54 32.87 -10.92 -0.65
C ILE A 54 32.22 -12.31 -0.64
N PRO A 55 31.23 -12.56 0.24
CA PRO A 55 30.60 -13.87 0.35
C PRO A 55 30.10 -14.42 -0.99
N SER A 56 30.17 -15.74 -1.15
CA SER A 56 29.58 -16.45 -2.29
C SER A 56 28.05 -16.33 -2.26
N HIS A 57 27.40 -16.57 -3.40
CA HIS A 57 25.93 -16.62 -3.45
C HIS A 57 25.38 -17.69 -2.48
N ALA A 58 26.09 -18.82 -2.34
CA ALA A 58 25.72 -19.90 -1.43
C ALA A 58 25.84 -19.47 0.04
N GLN A 59 26.95 -18.85 0.43
CA GLN A 59 27.15 -18.32 1.79
C GLN A 59 26.10 -17.25 2.13
N LEU A 60 25.81 -16.35 1.19
CA LEU A 60 24.83 -15.30 1.39
C LEU A 60 23.41 -15.89 1.52
N ASN A 61 23.06 -16.89 0.69
CA ASN A 61 21.83 -17.66 0.83
C ASN A 61 21.72 -18.39 2.17
N ASN A 62 22.78 -19.06 2.62
CA ASN A 62 22.79 -19.79 3.89
C ASN A 62 22.66 -18.84 5.09
N ARG A 63 23.38 -17.71 5.08
CA ARG A 63 23.26 -16.66 6.10
C ARG A 63 21.85 -16.08 6.14
N MET A 64 21.24 -15.83 4.99
CA MET A 64 19.85 -15.36 4.93
C MET A 64 18.86 -16.40 5.44
N ARG A 65 19.03 -17.68 5.09
CA ARG A 65 18.17 -18.76 5.61
C ARG A 65 18.27 -18.89 7.13
N ALA A 66 19.49 -18.84 7.67
CA ALA A 66 19.73 -18.87 9.12
C ALA A 66 19.07 -17.66 9.81
N TRP A 67 19.23 -16.47 9.22
CA TRP A 67 18.57 -15.26 9.70
C TRP A 67 17.04 -15.32 9.59
N HIS A 68 16.46 -15.84 8.50
CA HIS A 68 15.00 -16.05 8.37
C HIS A 68 14.47 -17.01 9.43
N LYS A 69 15.27 -18.00 9.84
CA LYS A 69 14.90 -18.94 10.90
C LYS A 69 14.86 -18.27 12.28
N SER A 70 15.75 -17.31 12.54
CA SER A 70 15.81 -16.56 13.82
C SER A 70 14.82 -15.40 13.89
N GLN A 71 14.38 -14.85 12.76
CA GLN A 71 13.45 -13.72 12.70
C GLN A 71 11.98 -14.16 12.56
N LYS A 72 11.51 -14.96 13.52
CA LYS A 72 10.09 -15.34 13.62
C LYS A 72 9.49 -14.71 14.88
N SER A 73 8.31 -14.12 14.72
CA SER A 73 7.49 -13.69 15.85
C SER A 73 7.13 -14.87 16.76
N PRO A 74 6.72 -14.62 18.02
CA PRO A 74 6.26 -15.67 18.94
C PRO A 74 5.11 -16.55 18.40
N CYS A 75 4.40 -16.08 17.36
CA CYS A 75 3.35 -16.84 16.68
C CYS A 75 3.81 -17.56 15.40
N GLY A 76 5.12 -17.70 15.18
CA GLY A 76 5.69 -18.43 14.06
C GLY A 76 5.65 -17.69 12.71
N LEU A 77 5.12 -16.47 12.68
CA LEU A 77 5.12 -15.63 11.47
C LEU A 77 6.49 -14.95 11.29
N PRO A 78 7.04 -14.87 10.06
CA PRO A 78 8.27 -14.13 9.80
C PRO A 78 8.12 -12.67 10.25
N MET A 79 9.12 -12.11 10.93
CA MET A 79 9.22 -10.67 11.25
C MET A 79 9.54 -9.83 10.02
N ARG A 80 9.16 -10.30 8.83
CA ARG A 80 9.42 -9.64 7.56
C ARG A 80 8.28 -9.95 6.62
N VAL A 81 7.84 -8.93 5.88
CA VAL A 81 7.06 -9.13 4.67
C VAL A 81 7.80 -8.47 3.51
N SER A 82 8.31 -9.27 2.57
CA SER A 82 8.62 -8.73 1.24
C SER A 82 7.28 -8.45 0.57
N ARG A 83 6.80 -7.20 0.69
CA ARG A 83 5.61 -6.80 -0.05
C ARG A 83 6.00 -6.73 -1.53
N PRO A 84 5.45 -7.59 -2.41
CA PRO A 84 5.65 -7.37 -3.83
C PRO A 84 5.15 -5.97 -4.14
N LYS A 85 5.84 -5.27 -5.03
CA LYS A 85 5.45 -3.94 -5.48
C LYS A 85 3.97 -4.01 -5.92
N ARG A 86 3.09 -3.31 -5.19
CA ARG A 86 1.67 -3.23 -5.55
C ARG A 86 1.58 -2.41 -6.83
N ARG A 87 1.39 -3.10 -7.95
CA ARG A 87 1.15 -2.46 -9.25
C ARG A 87 -0.34 -2.34 -9.46
N MET A 88 -0.80 -1.18 -9.88
CA MET A 88 -2.17 -0.97 -10.34
C MET A 88 -2.20 -1.16 -11.86
N SER A 89 -3.39 -1.35 -12.45
CA SER A 89 -3.53 -1.14 -13.90
C SER A 89 -3.34 0.34 -14.20
N TRP A 90 -2.88 0.68 -15.40
CA TRP A 90 -2.86 2.07 -15.85
C TRP A 90 -4.30 2.58 -15.91
N SER A 91 -4.55 3.74 -15.31
CA SER A 91 -5.82 4.43 -15.50
C SER A 91 -5.99 4.86 -16.96
N LEU A 92 -7.25 5.01 -17.40
CA LEU A 92 -7.54 5.51 -18.74
C LEU A 92 -6.96 6.91 -18.95
N GLU A 93 -6.97 7.76 -17.92
CA GLU A 93 -6.37 9.09 -17.96
C GLU A 93 -4.86 9.02 -18.16
N HIS A 94 -4.16 8.16 -17.40
CA HIS A 94 -2.72 8.01 -17.52
C HIS A 94 -2.33 7.46 -18.89
N LEU A 95 -3.09 6.47 -19.39
CA LEU A 95 -2.94 5.98 -20.76
C LEU A 95 -3.15 7.10 -21.77
N SER A 96 -4.22 7.89 -21.60
CA SER A 96 -4.55 9.01 -22.48
C SER A 96 -3.46 10.09 -22.50
N ARG A 97 -2.85 10.40 -21.35
CA ARG A 97 -1.68 11.31 -21.26
C ARG A 97 -0.45 10.73 -21.95
N LEU A 98 -0.20 9.42 -21.81
CA LEU A 98 0.87 8.74 -22.54
C LEU A 98 0.64 8.82 -24.06
N LEU A 99 -0.57 8.54 -24.53
CA LEU A 99 -0.92 8.58 -25.95
C LEU A 99 -0.84 9.99 -26.52
N ARG A 100 -1.12 11.04 -25.73
CA ARG A 100 -0.92 12.45 -26.11
C ARG A 100 0.51 12.97 -25.93
N SER A 101 1.42 12.13 -25.44
CA SER A 101 2.81 12.54 -25.24
C SER A 101 3.56 12.72 -26.57
N PRO A 102 4.69 13.44 -26.58
CA PRO A 102 5.56 13.58 -27.75
C PRO A 102 6.06 12.25 -28.35
N ILE A 103 5.93 11.13 -27.63
CA ILE A 103 6.24 9.80 -28.16
C ILE A 103 5.35 9.47 -29.37
N TYR A 104 4.05 9.78 -29.29
CA TYR A 104 3.08 9.42 -30.32
C TYR A 104 2.59 10.64 -31.11
N PHE A 105 2.38 11.78 -30.44
CA PHE A 105 2.00 13.02 -31.13
C PHE A 105 3.18 13.66 -31.85
N GLY A 106 4.40 13.22 -31.58
CA GLY A 106 5.62 13.66 -32.24
C GLY A 106 6.43 14.67 -31.42
N THR A 107 7.72 14.67 -31.70
CA THR A 107 8.73 15.52 -31.08
C THR A 107 9.25 16.57 -32.06
N SER A 108 9.76 17.69 -31.54
CA SER A 108 10.43 18.72 -32.35
C SER A 108 11.87 18.37 -32.73
N SER A 109 12.45 17.30 -32.17
CA SER A 109 13.82 16.86 -32.46
C SER A 109 13.92 15.34 -32.53
N GLN A 110 14.70 14.84 -33.50
CA GLN A 110 14.97 13.41 -33.65
C GLN A 110 15.71 12.79 -32.45
N THR A 111 16.46 13.60 -31.70
CA THR A 111 17.26 13.13 -30.55
C THR A 111 16.58 13.39 -29.20
N GLN A 112 15.78 14.45 -29.10
CA GLN A 112 15.14 14.88 -27.85
C GLN A 112 13.67 14.49 -27.83
N ARG A 113 13.39 13.26 -27.42
CA ARG A 113 12.05 12.67 -27.52
C ARG A 113 11.00 13.25 -26.56
N SER A 114 11.42 13.94 -25.50
CA SER A 114 10.50 14.55 -24.53
C SER A 114 9.97 15.92 -24.97
N ARG A 115 10.58 16.55 -25.99
CA ARG A 115 10.23 17.91 -26.40
C ARG A 115 8.99 17.88 -27.31
N LYS A 116 7.92 18.56 -26.90
CA LYS A 116 6.70 18.69 -27.73
C LYS A 116 7.06 19.25 -29.11
N ALA A 117 6.39 18.72 -30.15
CA ALA A 117 6.54 19.21 -31.50
C ALA A 117 5.97 20.63 -31.66
N THR A 118 6.52 21.37 -32.61
CA THR A 118 5.94 22.62 -33.10
C THR A 118 5.28 22.35 -34.45
N ALA A 119 4.30 23.16 -34.87
CA ALA A 119 3.58 22.99 -36.13
C ALA A 119 4.50 22.85 -37.36
N GLN A 120 5.71 23.40 -37.33
CA GLN A 120 6.67 23.34 -38.44
C GLN A 120 7.66 22.16 -38.37
N LYS A 121 7.93 21.62 -37.17
CA LYS A 121 8.89 20.54 -36.93
C LYS A 121 8.27 19.47 -36.03
N ARG A 122 7.85 18.36 -36.65
CA ARG A 122 7.16 17.25 -36.00
C ARG A 122 7.72 15.93 -36.54
N TYR A 123 8.38 15.17 -35.67
CA TYR A 123 8.97 13.87 -35.97
C TYR A 123 8.31 12.79 -35.12
N ILE A 124 7.96 11.66 -35.73
CA ILE A 124 7.42 10.48 -35.04
C ILE A 124 8.37 9.32 -35.31
N ILE A 125 9.03 8.83 -34.27
CA ILE A 125 10.05 7.78 -34.34
C ILE A 125 9.40 6.46 -33.90
N ARG A 126 9.32 5.49 -34.81
CA ARG A 126 8.63 4.21 -34.60
C ARG A 126 9.58 3.09 -34.19
N ASP A 127 10.28 3.30 -33.08
CA ASP A 127 11.23 2.35 -32.48
C ASP A 127 10.61 1.62 -31.26
N ALA A 128 11.43 0.95 -30.44
CA ALA A 128 10.99 0.24 -29.24
C ALA A 128 10.17 1.10 -28.28
N ILE A 129 10.52 2.38 -28.10
CA ILE A 129 9.79 3.27 -27.18
C ILE A 129 8.39 3.59 -27.72
N TYR A 130 8.19 3.56 -29.04
CA TYR A 130 6.87 3.72 -29.65
C TYR A 130 6.06 2.42 -29.57
N TRP A 131 6.65 1.31 -30.02
CA TRP A 131 5.88 0.08 -30.22
C TRP A 131 5.72 -0.78 -28.97
N VAL A 132 6.77 -0.94 -28.16
CA VAL A 132 6.73 -1.87 -27.02
C VAL A 132 5.62 -1.48 -26.02
N PRO A 133 5.43 -0.21 -25.63
CA PRO A 133 4.32 0.14 -24.74
C PRO A 133 2.95 -0.18 -25.32
N LEU A 134 2.73 0.10 -26.61
CA LEU A 134 1.46 -0.23 -27.28
C LEU A 134 1.21 -1.74 -27.26
N ILE A 135 2.20 -2.54 -27.67
CA ILE A 135 2.11 -4.02 -27.69
C ILE A 135 1.90 -4.57 -26.28
N MET A 136 2.54 -4.01 -25.26
CA MET A 136 2.34 -4.44 -23.88
C MET A 136 0.93 -4.17 -23.36
N ILE A 137 0.30 -3.07 -23.77
CA ILE A 137 -1.05 -2.68 -23.36
C ILE A 137 -2.12 -3.49 -24.12
N THR A 138 -1.87 -3.78 -25.40
CA THR A 138 -2.84 -4.45 -26.28
C THR A 138 -2.70 -5.97 -26.31
N MET A 139 -1.49 -6.50 -26.11
CA MET A 139 -1.22 -7.95 -26.19
C MET A 139 -0.65 -8.54 -24.89
N GLY A 140 -0.27 -7.70 -23.94
CA GLY A 140 0.15 -8.15 -22.61
C GLY A 140 1.45 -8.93 -22.61
N VAL A 141 2.27 -8.88 -23.66
CA VAL A 141 3.59 -9.53 -23.71
C VAL A 141 4.54 -8.94 -22.67
N ARG A 142 5.49 -9.74 -22.18
CA ARG A 142 6.53 -9.23 -21.25
C ARG A 142 7.53 -8.36 -22.04
N PRO A 143 8.14 -7.32 -21.43
CA PRO A 143 9.11 -6.47 -22.12
C PRO A 143 10.26 -7.26 -22.75
N GLU A 144 10.82 -8.24 -22.04
CA GLU A 144 11.91 -9.06 -22.55
C GLU A 144 11.47 -9.93 -23.74
N GLU A 145 10.25 -10.47 -23.71
CA GLU A 145 9.72 -11.31 -24.80
C GLU A 145 9.66 -10.54 -26.12
N ILE A 146 9.13 -9.31 -26.09
CA ILE A 146 8.97 -8.49 -27.30
C ILE A 146 10.28 -7.84 -27.75
N LEU A 147 11.18 -7.47 -26.83
CA LEU A 147 12.49 -6.91 -27.19
C LEU A 147 13.44 -7.95 -27.79
N GLN A 148 13.20 -9.24 -27.53
CA GLN A 148 13.89 -10.37 -28.12
C GLN A 148 13.16 -10.94 -29.35
N ALA A 149 12.02 -10.37 -29.76
CA ALA A 149 11.32 -10.89 -30.93
C ALA A 149 12.11 -10.56 -32.22
N ALA A 150 12.33 -11.59 -33.03
CA ALA A 150 12.93 -11.48 -34.36
C ALA A 150 11.86 -11.07 -35.39
N VAL A 151 12.29 -10.54 -36.53
CA VAL A 151 11.36 -10.19 -37.62
C VAL A 151 10.62 -11.44 -38.11
N GLN A 152 11.30 -12.59 -38.11
CA GLN A 152 10.74 -13.90 -38.48
C GLN A 152 9.68 -14.44 -37.49
N ASP A 153 9.63 -13.90 -36.27
CA ASP A 153 8.61 -14.26 -35.29
C ASP A 153 7.25 -13.60 -35.59
N ILE A 154 7.14 -12.80 -36.65
CA ILE A 154 5.88 -12.27 -37.14
C ILE A 154 5.47 -13.05 -38.38
N GLY A 155 4.33 -13.73 -38.31
CA GLY A 155 3.84 -14.58 -39.38
C GLY A 155 2.32 -14.60 -39.46
N ARG A 156 1.80 -15.22 -40.53
CA ARG A 156 0.36 -15.43 -40.69
C ARG A 156 -0.03 -16.83 -40.25
N ARG A 157 -1.15 -16.93 -39.51
CA ARG A 157 -1.87 -18.17 -39.19
C ARG A 157 -3.36 -17.90 -39.29
N ASP A 158 -4.11 -18.84 -39.84
CA ASP A 158 -5.57 -18.73 -40.01
C ASP A 158 -6.01 -17.40 -40.66
N GLY A 159 -5.24 -16.93 -41.64
CA GLY A 159 -5.50 -15.67 -42.35
C GLY A 159 -5.18 -14.39 -41.58
N ILE A 160 -4.89 -14.48 -40.27
CA ILE A 160 -4.57 -13.34 -39.42
C ILE A 160 -3.05 -13.21 -39.17
N LEU A 161 -2.61 -12.01 -38.80
CA LEU A 161 -1.20 -11.76 -38.47
C LEU A 161 -0.99 -12.06 -36.98
N CYS A 162 0.06 -12.81 -36.67
CA CYS A 162 0.39 -13.28 -35.32
C CYS A 162 1.86 -13.01 -34.98
N ILE A 163 2.15 -12.97 -33.68
CA ILE A 163 3.50 -13.00 -33.12
C ILE A 163 3.75 -14.35 -32.41
N TYR A 164 4.87 -14.97 -32.73
CA TYR A 164 5.39 -16.16 -32.06
C TYR A 164 6.26 -15.74 -30.89
N VAL A 165 5.76 -15.92 -29.68
CA VAL A 165 6.53 -15.62 -28.48
C VAL A 165 7.30 -16.87 -28.05
N GLY A 166 8.63 -16.78 -28.01
CA GLY A 166 9.49 -17.84 -27.48
C GLY A 166 10.01 -18.84 -28.50
N ASN A 167 10.11 -18.45 -29.78
CA ASN A 167 10.77 -19.26 -30.80
C ASN A 167 12.29 -19.34 -30.54
N GLU A 168 12.85 -20.53 -30.76
CA GLU A 168 14.20 -20.97 -30.38
C GLU A 168 15.28 -20.17 -31.10
N GLU A 169 16.18 -19.48 -30.37
CA GLU A 169 17.63 -19.75 -30.48
C GLU A 169 18.42 -19.43 -29.18
N ASP A 170 17.88 -18.66 -28.23
CA ASP A 170 18.51 -18.35 -26.94
C ASP A 170 17.84 -19.11 -25.77
N ALA A 171 18.17 -20.39 -25.65
CA ALA A 171 17.57 -21.36 -24.72
C ALA A 171 17.85 -21.12 -23.22
N HIS A 172 18.66 -20.12 -22.85
CA HIS A 172 19.12 -19.98 -21.45
C HIS A 172 18.09 -19.36 -20.48
N LEU A 173 16.93 -18.88 -20.94
CA LEU A 173 16.01 -18.11 -20.08
C LEU A 173 14.50 -18.40 -20.21
N LYS A 174 14.07 -19.33 -21.06
CA LYS A 174 12.63 -19.56 -21.31
C LYS A 174 12.29 -21.02 -21.07
N SER A 175 11.40 -21.30 -20.11
CA SER A 175 10.75 -22.61 -20.03
C SER A 175 9.91 -22.82 -21.28
N GLU A 176 9.85 -24.05 -21.81
CA GLU A 176 8.98 -24.41 -22.96
C GLU A 176 7.53 -23.93 -22.76
N GLN A 177 7.12 -23.82 -21.50
CA GLN A 177 5.81 -23.38 -21.00
C GLN A 177 5.47 -21.91 -21.28
N SER A 178 6.43 -21.07 -21.73
CA SER A 178 6.18 -19.66 -22.05
C SER A 178 5.88 -19.42 -23.54
N ARG A 179 6.00 -20.47 -24.37
CA ARG A 179 5.77 -20.39 -25.82
C ARG A 179 4.28 -20.20 -26.11
N ARG A 180 3.96 -19.26 -27.00
CA ARG A 180 2.57 -19.01 -27.44
C ARG A 180 2.53 -18.25 -28.76
N VAL A 181 1.44 -18.44 -29.49
CA VAL A 181 1.10 -17.65 -30.68
C VAL A 181 0.02 -16.65 -30.28
N LEU A 182 0.26 -15.36 -30.50
CA LEU A 182 -0.71 -14.31 -30.21
C LEU A 182 -1.14 -13.59 -31.47
N PRO A 183 -2.45 -13.42 -31.72
CA PRO A 183 -2.93 -12.60 -32.82
C PRO A 183 -2.62 -11.13 -32.57
N ILE A 184 -2.23 -10.41 -33.63
CA ILE A 184 -1.95 -8.98 -33.56
C ILE A 184 -3.26 -8.20 -33.60
N PRO A 185 -3.59 -7.39 -32.57
CA PRO A 185 -4.84 -6.64 -32.50
C PRO A 185 -5.01 -5.65 -33.65
N GLN A 186 -6.26 -5.43 -34.07
CA GLN A 186 -6.61 -4.56 -35.20
C GLN A 186 -6.09 -3.14 -35.01
N ILE A 187 -6.15 -2.61 -33.79
CA ILE A 187 -5.63 -1.27 -33.48
C ILE A 187 -4.14 -1.08 -33.82
N LEU A 188 -3.31 -2.13 -33.68
CA LEU A 188 -1.90 -2.06 -34.09
C LEU A 188 -1.76 -2.13 -35.61
N LEU A 189 -2.62 -2.91 -36.27
CA LEU A 189 -2.66 -3.00 -37.73
C LEU A 189 -3.11 -1.67 -38.34
N ASP A 190 -4.11 -1.00 -37.75
CA ASP A 190 -4.60 0.31 -38.19
C ASP A 190 -3.54 1.40 -38.03
N LEU A 191 -2.69 1.29 -37.00
CA LEU A 191 -1.51 2.14 -36.85
C LEU A 191 -0.43 1.85 -37.92
N GLY A 192 -0.54 0.77 -38.68
CA GLY A 192 0.42 0.39 -39.71
C GLY A 192 1.57 -0.47 -39.21
N PHE A 193 1.33 -1.31 -38.20
CA PHE A 193 2.34 -2.26 -37.68
C PHE A 193 2.81 -3.23 -38.76
N ARG A 194 1.90 -3.70 -39.63
CA ARG A 194 2.21 -4.61 -40.73
C ARG A 194 3.24 -4.00 -41.68
N GLU A 195 2.98 -2.79 -42.15
CA GLU A 195 3.83 -2.06 -43.09
C GLU A 195 5.20 -1.79 -42.46
N TRP A 196 5.22 -1.49 -41.16
CA TRP A 196 6.45 -1.31 -40.40
C TRP A 196 7.29 -2.59 -40.31
N VAL A 197 6.68 -3.76 -40.04
CA VAL A 197 7.39 -5.06 -40.05
C VAL A 197 7.89 -5.40 -41.46
N VAL A 198 7.08 -5.18 -42.49
CA VAL A 198 7.48 -5.43 -43.89
C VAL A 198 8.68 -4.56 -44.27
N ALA A 199 8.74 -3.31 -43.82
CA ALA A 199 9.89 -2.43 -44.05
C ALA A 199 11.17 -2.99 -43.41
N LYS A 200 11.09 -3.52 -42.19
CA LYS A 200 12.24 -4.17 -41.51
C LYS A 200 12.70 -5.43 -42.22
N LEU A 201 11.76 -6.25 -42.71
CA LEU A 201 12.07 -7.45 -43.49
C LEU A 201 12.78 -7.09 -44.80
N LYS A 202 12.33 -6.04 -45.50
CA LYS A 202 13.00 -5.52 -46.71
C LYS A 202 14.40 -4.97 -46.41
N ALA A 203 14.59 -4.37 -45.23
CA ALA A 203 15.88 -3.91 -44.74
C ALA A 203 16.81 -5.05 -44.26
N LYS A 204 16.36 -6.32 -44.32
CA LYS A 204 17.09 -7.50 -43.84
C LYS A 204 17.50 -7.41 -42.37
N GLU A 205 16.69 -6.74 -41.54
CA GLU A 205 16.90 -6.71 -40.10
C GLU A 205 16.56 -8.07 -39.47
N THR A 206 17.37 -8.52 -38.52
CA THR A 206 17.11 -9.77 -37.77
C THR A 206 16.10 -9.56 -36.65
N TRP A 207 16.24 -8.46 -35.89
CA TRP A 207 15.44 -8.17 -34.69
C TRP A 207 14.36 -7.13 -34.99
N LEU A 208 13.21 -7.19 -34.30
CA LEU A 208 12.22 -6.11 -34.37
C LEU A 208 12.75 -4.80 -33.76
N PHE A 209 13.64 -4.88 -32.77
CA PHE A 209 14.17 -3.73 -32.02
C PHE A 209 15.70 -3.77 -31.91
N PRO A 210 16.45 -3.64 -33.02
CA PRO A 210 17.92 -3.72 -33.01
C PRO A 210 18.59 -2.57 -32.24
N GLU A 211 17.89 -1.45 -32.03
CA GLU A 211 18.37 -0.28 -31.28
C GLU A 211 18.44 -0.49 -29.75
N ILE A 212 17.84 -1.57 -29.24
CA ILE A 212 17.92 -1.97 -27.84
C ILE A 212 18.92 -3.12 -27.70
N GLN A 213 20.15 -2.76 -27.38
CA GLN A 213 21.21 -3.73 -27.11
C GLN A 213 20.98 -4.43 -25.76
N PRO A 214 21.37 -5.71 -25.62
CA PRO A 214 21.30 -6.43 -24.35
C PRO A 214 22.28 -5.87 -23.32
N ASP A 215 21.96 -6.00 -22.03
CA ASP A 215 22.89 -5.58 -20.98
C ASP A 215 24.11 -6.50 -20.90
N GLN A 216 25.29 -5.91 -20.63
CA GLN A 216 26.56 -6.64 -20.61
C GLN A 216 26.67 -7.70 -19.50
N ILE A 217 25.80 -7.64 -18.47
CA ILE A 217 25.91 -8.49 -17.28
C ILE A 217 25.00 -9.71 -17.41
N ARG A 218 23.74 -9.51 -17.78
CA ARG A 218 22.70 -10.55 -17.80
C ARG A 218 22.16 -10.85 -19.20
N GLY A 219 22.61 -10.13 -20.23
CA GLY A 219 22.13 -10.30 -21.61
C GLY A 219 20.69 -9.84 -21.83
N ARG A 220 20.07 -9.14 -20.87
CA ARG A 220 18.67 -8.73 -20.90
C ARG A 220 18.48 -7.38 -21.55
N ARG A 221 17.57 -7.31 -22.52
CA ARG A 221 17.22 -6.07 -23.23
C ARG A 221 16.22 -5.22 -22.42
N SER A 222 15.36 -5.87 -21.62
CA SER A 222 14.31 -5.20 -20.83
C SER A 222 14.85 -4.26 -19.76
N GLN A 223 16.05 -4.50 -19.24
CA GLN A 223 16.67 -3.63 -18.24
C GLN A 223 17.00 -2.27 -18.87
N ILE A 224 17.75 -2.27 -19.97
CA ILE A 224 18.16 -1.04 -20.68
C ILE A 224 16.93 -0.29 -21.20
N PHE A 225 15.99 -1.01 -21.82
CA PHE A 225 14.75 -0.41 -22.29
C PHE A 225 13.92 0.19 -21.15
N GLY A 226 13.75 -0.54 -20.04
CA GLY A 226 13.00 -0.09 -18.88
C GLY A 226 13.57 1.17 -18.25
N ASP A 227 14.91 1.29 -18.18
CA ASP A 227 15.57 2.48 -17.66
C ASP A 227 15.42 3.68 -18.62
N ARG A 228 15.56 3.47 -19.94
CA ARG A 228 15.31 4.51 -20.97
C ARG A 228 13.86 5.02 -20.91
N LEU A 229 12.89 4.11 -20.91
CA LEU A 229 11.47 4.46 -20.87
C LEU A 229 11.13 5.16 -19.54
N ARG A 230 11.64 4.66 -18.40
CA ARG A 230 11.42 5.30 -17.09
C ARG A 230 11.93 6.73 -17.07
N ASN A 231 13.13 6.99 -17.60
CA ASN A 231 13.68 8.35 -17.65
C ASN A 231 12.87 9.27 -18.57
N LEU A 232 12.38 8.74 -19.69
CA LEU A 232 11.49 9.48 -20.58
C LEU A 232 10.16 9.80 -19.90
N LEU A 233 9.50 8.81 -19.28
CA LEU A 233 8.24 9.02 -18.53
C LEU A 233 8.43 10.03 -17.40
N LYS A 234 9.54 9.97 -16.66
CA LYS A 234 9.88 11.01 -15.66
C LYS A 234 9.95 12.40 -16.27
N THR A 235 10.61 12.53 -17.42
CA THR A 235 10.74 13.82 -18.13
C THR A 235 9.38 14.32 -18.63
N LEU A 236 8.49 13.40 -19.02
CA LEU A 236 7.13 13.69 -19.45
C LEU A 236 6.13 13.88 -18.29
N LYS A 237 6.57 13.75 -17.03
CA LYS A 237 5.71 13.77 -15.83
C LYS A 237 4.64 12.66 -15.82
N LEU A 238 4.96 11.51 -16.40
CA LEU A 238 4.12 10.30 -16.48
C LEU A 238 4.71 9.15 -15.64
N ASN A 239 5.60 9.43 -14.69
CA ASN A 239 6.10 8.39 -13.81
C ASN A 239 5.16 8.17 -12.63
N SER A 240 4.82 6.91 -12.39
CA SER A 240 4.02 6.48 -11.24
C SER A 240 4.70 5.28 -10.59
N ASP A 241 4.74 5.26 -9.26
CA ASP A 241 5.28 4.13 -8.54
C ASP A 241 4.39 2.91 -8.70
N ARG A 242 3.08 3.07 -8.84
CA ARG A 242 2.13 1.94 -8.98
C ARG A 242 1.88 1.54 -10.44
N GLU A 243 2.11 2.44 -11.41
CA GLU A 243 1.85 2.21 -12.83
C GLU A 243 3.15 2.20 -13.65
N ASP A 244 4.05 1.27 -13.33
CA ASP A 244 5.30 1.10 -14.08
C ASP A 244 5.10 0.35 -15.42
N ILE A 245 6.17 0.06 -16.13
CA ILE A 245 6.10 -0.66 -17.41
C ILE A 245 5.40 -2.03 -17.29
N TYR A 246 5.56 -2.73 -16.16
CA TYR A 246 4.91 -4.02 -15.94
C TYR A 246 3.41 -3.87 -15.61
N ALA A 247 2.98 -2.69 -15.18
CA ALA A 247 1.56 -2.36 -15.04
C ALA A 247 0.82 -2.27 -16.39
N MET A 248 1.52 -2.01 -17.50
CA MET A 248 0.91 -2.02 -18.85
C MET A 248 0.27 -3.38 -19.17
N ARG A 249 1.01 -4.47 -18.92
CA ARG A 249 0.48 -5.84 -19.05
C ARG A 249 -0.68 -6.12 -18.10
N ARG A 250 -0.63 -5.58 -16.87
CA ARG A 250 -1.73 -5.68 -15.91
C ARG A 250 -2.98 -4.93 -16.37
N THR A 251 -2.80 -3.87 -17.17
CA THR A 251 -3.90 -3.11 -17.78
C THR A 251 -4.70 -3.99 -18.73
N LEU A 252 -4.03 -4.76 -19.60
CA LEU A 252 -4.71 -5.76 -20.43
C LEU A 252 -5.48 -6.77 -19.56
N SER A 253 -4.81 -7.37 -18.57
CA SER A 253 -5.42 -8.36 -17.68
C SER A 253 -6.68 -7.82 -16.99
N SER A 254 -6.63 -6.57 -16.52
CA SER A 254 -7.75 -5.93 -15.83
C SER A 254 -8.92 -5.65 -16.79
N LYS A 255 -8.65 -5.22 -18.03
CA LYS A 255 -9.70 -5.02 -19.03
C LYS A 255 -10.34 -6.35 -19.47
N LEU A 256 -9.55 -7.41 -19.66
CA LEU A 256 -10.08 -8.74 -19.93
C LEU A 256 -10.98 -9.25 -18.79
N MET A 257 -10.63 -8.95 -17.53
CA MET A 257 -11.50 -9.26 -16.38
C MET A 257 -12.81 -8.47 -16.43
N GLN A 258 -12.76 -7.17 -16.78
CA GLN A 258 -13.95 -6.32 -16.89
C GLN A 258 -14.92 -6.79 -17.98
N LEU A 259 -14.41 -7.37 -19.07
CA LEU A 259 -15.21 -7.98 -20.12
C LEU A 259 -15.72 -9.39 -19.77
N GLY A 260 -15.44 -9.89 -18.56
CA GLY A 260 -15.89 -11.22 -18.13
C GLY A 260 -15.20 -12.40 -18.83
N ILE A 261 -14.07 -12.16 -19.52
CA ILE A 261 -13.31 -13.23 -20.20
C ILE A 261 -12.80 -14.22 -19.17
N ASP A 262 -12.97 -15.52 -19.43
CA ASP A 262 -12.61 -16.58 -18.48
C ASP A 262 -11.11 -16.62 -18.17
N THR A 263 -10.76 -17.19 -17.01
CA THR A 263 -9.37 -17.26 -16.55
C THR A 263 -8.47 -18.03 -17.51
N GLY A 264 -8.96 -19.09 -18.16
CA GLY A 264 -8.18 -19.90 -19.09
C GLY A 264 -7.78 -19.12 -20.32
N THR A 265 -8.72 -18.41 -20.96
CA THR A 265 -8.44 -17.54 -22.11
C THR A 265 -7.50 -16.40 -21.76
N ARG A 266 -7.68 -15.76 -20.59
CA ARG A 266 -6.74 -14.74 -20.09
C ARG A 266 -5.33 -15.31 -19.89
N GLN A 267 -5.23 -16.52 -19.36
CA GLN A 267 -3.95 -17.21 -19.16
C GLN A 267 -3.30 -17.61 -20.48
N LYS A 268 -4.06 -17.99 -21.52
CA LYS A 268 -3.53 -18.22 -22.88
C LYS A 268 -2.90 -16.96 -23.46
N ILE A 269 -3.56 -15.81 -23.31
CA ILE A 269 -3.03 -14.52 -23.81
C ILE A 269 -1.77 -14.10 -23.04
N LEU A 270 -1.82 -14.16 -21.71
CA LEU A 270 -0.75 -13.67 -20.86
C LEU A 270 0.42 -14.67 -20.76
N GLY A 271 0.18 -15.97 -20.79
CA GLY A 271 1.18 -17.01 -20.47
C GLY A 271 1.45 -17.08 -18.97
N HIS A 272 0.41 -17.37 -18.18
CA HIS A 272 0.49 -17.65 -16.74
C HIS A 272 0.00 -19.08 -16.46
N LEU A 273 0.69 -19.79 -15.56
CA LEU A 273 0.23 -21.05 -14.97
C LEU A 273 -0.44 -20.74 -13.62
N GLU A 274 -1.70 -21.13 -13.43
CA GLU A 274 -2.19 -21.51 -12.11
C GLU A 274 -2.56 -22.99 -12.13
N GLY A 275 -2.26 -23.69 -11.03
CA GLY A 275 -2.29 -25.14 -10.96
C GLY A 275 -3.63 -25.78 -11.31
N THR A 276 -3.53 -27.05 -11.70
CA THR A 276 -4.58 -28.06 -11.97
C THR A 276 -5.12 -28.21 -13.39
N THR A 277 -4.42 -27.77 -14.44
CA THR A 277 -4.68 -28.34 -15.77
C THR A 277 -3.39 -28.50 -16.56
N ILE A 278 -3.09 -29.76 -16.88
CA ILE A 278 -1.86 -30.25 -17.52
C ILE A 278 -1.87 -30.00 -19.04
N ASP A 279 -2.87 -29.32 -19.62
CA ASP A 279 -3.03 -29.30 -21.07
C ASP A 279 -3.15 -27.88 -21.67
N ARG A 280 -2.30 -27.63 -22.69
CA ARG A 280 -2.38 -26.58 -23.73
C ARG A 280 -1.82 -25.18 -23.45
N HIS A 281 -0.49 -25.08 -23.46
CA HIS A 281 0.23 -23.90 -23.97
C HIS A 281 0.90 -24.17 -25.34
N TYR A 282 0.34 -25.10 -26.12
CA TYR A 282 0.89 -25.53 -27.41
C TYR A 282 -0.08 -25.41 -28.60
N SER A 283 -1.34 -25.05 -28.38
CA SER A 283 -2.33 -25.04 -29.46
C SER A 283 -2.49 -23.65 -30.06
N ASP A 284 -2.22 -23.56 -31.36
CA ASP A 284 -2.73 -22.57 -32.31
C ASP A 284 -4.27 -22.59 -32.47
N HIS A 285 -4.99 -23.27 -31.56
CA HIS A 285 -6.45 -23.37 -31.58
C HIS A 285 -7.10 -22.12 -30.98
N GLY A 286 -8.14 -21.62 -31.66
CA GLY A 286 -8.92 -20.46 -31.21
C GLY A 286 -8.24 -19.11 -31.47
N LEU A 287 -7.30 -19.02 -32.42
CA LEU A 287 -6.61 -17.76 -32.73
C LEU A 287 -7.56 -16.66 -33.21
N LEU A 288 -8.63 -17.01 -33.93
CA LEU A 288 -9.68 -16.07 -34.33
C LEU A 288 -10.47 -15.56 -33.11
N GLU A 289 -10.84 -16.44 -32.18
CA GLU A 289 -11.51 -16.04 -30.94
C GLU A 289 -10.62 -15.12 -30.09
N LEU A 290 -9.32 -15.43 -30.00
CA LEU A 290 -8.35 -14.57 -29.33
C LEU A 290 -8.21 -13.20 -30.03
N LYS A 291 -8.26 -13.17 -31.36
CA LYS A 291 -8.23 -11.93 -32.15
C LYS A 291 -9.47 -11.08 -31.83
N ASP A 292 -10.65 -11.68 -31.85
CA ASP A 292 -11.92 -10.99 -31.55
C ASP A 292 -11.92 -10.43 -30.13
N VAL A 293 -11.44 -11.20 -29.15
CA VAL A 293 -11.29 -10.74 -27.76
C VAL A 293 -10.32 -9.55 -27.68
N LEU A 294 -9.15 -9.63 -28.31
CA LEU A 294 -8.19 -8.52 -28.28
C LEU A 294 -8.66 -7.28 -29.03
N ASP A 295 -9.42 -7.45 -30.11
CA ASP A 295 -10.01 -6.35 -30.89
C ASP A 295 -11.17 -5.66 -30.17
N SER A 296 -11.91 -6.38 -29.33
CA SER A 296 -13.02 -5.82 -28.55
C SER A 296 -12.58 -4.84 -27.46
N LEU A 297 -11.29 -4.82 -27.13
CA LEU A 297 -10.74 -4.00 -26.07
C LEU A 297 -10.53 -2.55 -26.53
N ASP A 298 -11.33 -1.64 -25.99
CA ASP A 298 -11.13 -0.21 -26.23
C ASP A 298 -10.07 0.38 -25.29
N TYR A 299 -9.07 1.05 -25.88
CA TYR A 299 -8.00 1.77 -25.21
C TYR A 299 -8.11 3.29 -25.37
N GLY A 300 -9.16 3.73 -26.06
CA GLY A 300 -9.36 5.11 -26.48
C GLY A 300 -8.23 5.60 -27.37
N ILE A 301 -7.76 4.79 -28.32
CA ILE A 301 -6.74 5.17 -29.29
C ILE A 301 -7.45 5.60 -30.57
N GLU A 302 -7.27 6.84 -30.99
CA GLU A 302 -7.78 7.34 -32.26
C GLU A 302 -6.67 7.38 -33.30
N VAL A 303 -6.87 6.64 -34.39
CA VAL A 303 -5.91 6.56 -35.50
C VAL A 303 -6.36 7.47 -36.63
N GLY A 304 -5.44 8.29 -37.14
CA GLY A 304 -5.67 9.15 -38.29
C GLY A 304 -4.47 9.18 -39.22
N ARG A 305 -4.57 10.00 -40.28
CA ARG A 305 -3.51 10.18 -41.27
C ARG A 305 -3.18 11.66 -41.38
N ASP A 306 -1.88 11.96 -41.43
CA ASP A 306 -1.36 13.30 -41.67
C ASP A 306 -0.41 13.17 -42.87
N ARG A 307 -0.60 14.04 -43.89
CA ARG A 307 0.14 14.01 -45.16
C ARG A 307 1.66 14.09 -44.97
N ARG A 308 2.13 14.62 -43.83
CA ARG A 308 3.55 14.74 -43.49
C ARG A 308 4.18 13.40 -43.11
N PHE A 309 3.39 12.40 -42.73
CA PHE A 309 3.86 11.07 -42.38
C PHE A 309 3.40 10.06 -43.42
N GLY A 310 4.32 9.20 -43.87
CA GLY A 310 4.01 8.09 -44.78
C GLY A 310 3.30 6.91 -44.12
N PHE A 311 2.70 7.11 -42.94
CA PHE A 311 2.06 6.07 -42.15
C PHE A 311 0.96 6.65 -41.24
N PRO A 312 -0.01 5.81 -40.80
CA PRO A 312 -1.03 6.23 -39.84
C PRO A 312 -0.44 6.63 -38.48
N ILE A 313 -1.00 7.65 -37.85
CA ILE A 313 -0.54 8.20 -36.57
C ILE A 313 -1.68 8.26 -35.57
N ILE A 314 -1.33 8.34 -34.29
CA ILE A 314 -2.30 8.63 -33.23
C ILE A 314 -2.64 10.12 -33.31
N THR A 315 -3.91 10.44 -33.53
CA THR A 315 -4.41 11.81 -33.63
C THR A 315 -5.06 12.29 -32.34
N GLY A 316 -5.50 11.36 -31.50
CA GLY A 316 -6.31 11.67 -30.33
C GLY A 316 -6.48 10.47 -29.41
N SER A 317 -7.29 10.70 -28.39
CA SER A 317 -7.77 9.67 -27.50
C SER A 317 -9.18 10.02 -27.07
N SER A 318 -10.11 9.08 -27.22
CA SER A 318 -11.53 9.27 -26.90
C SER A 318 -11.78 9.47 -25.41
N THR A 319 -10.80 9.14 -24.56
CA THR A 319 -10.84 9.45 -23.13
C THR A 319 -10.71 10.95 -22.91
N PRO A 320 -11.70 11.63 -22.29
CA PRO A 320 -11.58 13.02 -21.91
C PRO A 320 -10.44 13.15 -20.89
N LEU A 321 -9.48 14.03 -21.16
CA LEU A 321 -8.50 14.43 -20.16
C LEU A 321 -9.15 15.47 -19.27
N LEU A 322 -9.56 15.04 -18.08
CA LEU A 322 -9.98 15.96 -17.05
C LEU A 322 -8.79 16.81 -16.62
N THR A 323 -9.01 18.10 -16.38
CA THR A 323 -8.03 19.02 -15.78
C THR A 323 -7.57 18.43 -14.45
N ALA A 324 -6.25 18.45 -14.21
CA ALA A 324 -5.70 17.84 -13.01
C ALA A 324 -5.72 18.84 -11.85
N LEU A 325 -6.25 18.42 -10.71
CA LEU A 325 -6.21 19.18 -9.46
C LEU A 325 -5.11 18.63 -8.55
N ASP A 326 -4.16 19.49 -8.16
CA ASP A 326 -3.16 19.18 -7.16
C ASP A 326 -3.78 19.21 -5.76
N VAL A 327 -3.66 18.09 -5.05
CA VAL A 327 -4.20 17.91 -3.69
C VAL A 327 -3.13 18.26 -2.65
N GLU A 328 -3.38 19.32 -1.89
CA GLU A 328 -2.58 19.73 -0.73
C GLU A 328 -3.36 19.45 0.55
N LEU A 329 -2.72 18.81 1.53
CA LEU A 329 -3.35 18.36 2.77
C LEU A 329 -2.55 18.80 3.99
N ALA A 330 -3.28 19.17 5.04
CA ALA A 330 -2.76 19.27 6.40
C ALA A 330 -3.23 18.09 7.24
N LEU A 331 -2.32 17.44 7.96
CA LEU A 331 -2.62 16.30 8.82
C LEU A 331 -2.49 16.68 10.31
N THR A 332 -3.39 16.15 11.13
CA THR A 332 -3.31 16.17 12.59
C THR A 332 -2.21 15.24 13.12
N ASP A 333 -1.91 15.34 14.42
CA ASP A 333 -1.04 14.39 15.14
C ASP A 333 -1.55 12.94 15.05
N GLN A 334 -2.87 12.77 14.95
CA GLN A 334 -3.54 11.47 14.77
C GLN A 334 -3.60 10.98 13.31
N ARG A 335 -2.92 11.66 12.37
CA ARG A 335 -2.91 11.35 10.92
C ARG A 335 -4.28 11.51 10.25
N GLU A 336 -5.14 12.33 10.83
CA GLU A 336 -6.41 12.70 10.21
C GLU A 336 -6.25 13.99 9.41
N ILE A 337 -7.07 14.19 8.38
CA ILE A 337 -7.05 15.43 7.60
C ILE A 337 -7.63 16.55 8.45
N SER A 338 -6.88 17.65 8.64
CA SER A 338 -7.38 18.88 9.26
C SER A 338 -7.77 19.93 8.23
N ALA A 339 -7.11 19.96 7.07
CA ALA A 339 -7.45 20.87 5.98
C ALA A 339 -7.11 20.28 4.60
N VAL A 340 -7.88 20.68 3.59
CA VAL A 340 -7.76 20.25 2.19
C VAL A 340 -7.75 21.46 1.28
N LEU A 341 -6.83 21.49 0.31
CA LEU A 341 -6.75 22.48 -0.74
C LEU A 341 -6.56 21.77 -2.09
N LEU A 342 -7.43 22.07 -3.04
CA LEU A 342 -7.39 21.58 -4.42
C LEU A 342 -7.09 22.76 -5.35
N ARG A 343 -6.00 22.66 -6.09
CA ARG A 343 -5.57 23.70 -7.04
C ARG A 343 -5.53 23.16 -8.45
N ASP A 344 -5.89 23.96 -9.45
CA ASP A 344 -5.62 23.61 -10.83
C ASP A 344 -4.10 23.50 -11.07
N SER A 345 -3.66 22.35 -11.57
CA SER A 345 -2.24 22.05 -11.75
C SER A 345 -1.54 22.88 -12.85
N GLU A 346 -2.30 23.53 -13.74
CA GLU A 346 -1.77 24.38 -14.80
C GLU A 346 -1.81 25.87 -14.42
N THR A 347 -2.90 26.33 -13.80
CA THR A 347 -3.09 27.75 -13.45
C THR A 347 -2.70 28.11 -12.01
N ASP A 348 -2.51 27.12 -11.12
CA ASP A 348 -2.34 27.28 -9.66
C ASP A 348 -3.53 28.00 -8.97
N GLU A 349 -4.68 28.08 -9.66
CA GLU A 349 -5.91 28.64 -9.11
C GLU A 349 -6.54 27.68 -8.11
N VAL A 350 -7.04 28.21 -7.00
CA VAL A 350 -7.71 27.41 -5.97
C VAL A 350 -9.12 27.07 -6.45
N VAL A 351 -9.39 25.78 -6.65
CA VAL A 351 -10.69 25.26 -7.07
C VAL A 351 -11.55 24.90 -5.87
N PHE A 352 -10.93 24.45 -4.77
CA PHE A 352 -11.62 24.14 -3.53
C PHE A 352 -10.68 24.21 -2.32
N GLU A 353 -11.15 24.79 -1.22
CA GLU A 353 -10.42 24.85 0.04
C GLU A 353 -11.36 24.69 1.23
N ALA A 354 -10.98 23.88 2.22
CA ALA A 354 -11.76 23.68 3.42
C ALA A 354 -10.93 23.22 4.61
N THR A 355 -11.35 23.59 5.82
CA THR A 355 -10.91 22.97 7.08
C THR A 355 -11.98 22.02 7.59
N ILE A 356 -11.56 20.95 8.27
CA ILE A 356 -12.49 19.96 8.83
C ILE A 356 -12.85 20.35 10.27
N ALA A 357 -14.15 20.44 10.55
CA ALA A 357 -14.68 20.79 11.86
C ALA A 357 -14.12 19.88 12.98
N GLY A 358 -13.79 20.47 14.12
CA GLY A 358 -13.27 19.74 15.29
C GLY A 358 -11.79 19.36 15.24
N ARG A 359 -11.07 19.67 14.15
CA ARG A 359 -9.63 19.39 14.00
C ARG A 359 -8.82 20.68 13.91
N LYS A 360 -7.76 20.81 14.71
CA LYS A 360 -6.87 21.99 14.67
C LYS A 360 -6.05 22.00 13.38
N ALA A 361 -6.31 22.96 12.51
CA ALA A 361 -5.48 23.23 11.34
C ALA A 361 -4.16 23.93 11.76
N PRO A 362 -3.05 23.72 11.03
CA PRO A 362 -1.79 24.41 11.29
C PRO A 362 -1.93 25.93 11.12
N LEU A 363 -1.37 26.70 12.07
CA LEU A 363 -1.40 28.17 12.14
C LEU A 363 -0.67 28.90 11.00
N ASN A 364 -0.04 28.18 10.07
CA ASN A 364 0.68 28.77 8.95
C ASN A 364 -0.32 29.35 7.92
N GLN A 365 -0.52 30.67 8.00
CA GLN A 365 -1.00 31.70 7.05
C GLN A 365 -1.89 31.39 5.81
N SER A 366 -2.04 30.17 5.31
CA SER A 366 -2.85 29.87 4.10
C SER A 366 -4.18 29.17 4.40
N TRP A 367 -4.41 28.74 5.65
CA TRP A 367 -5.56 27.92 6.02
C TRP A 367 -6.52 28.60 7.00
N SER A 368 -6.15 29.79 7.48
CA SER A 368 -6.90 30.55 8.50
C SER A 368 -8.18 31.21 7.97
N GLU A 369 -8.29 31.39 6.66
CA GLU A 369 -9.45 32.02 6.00
C GLU A 369 -10.36 31.00 5.28
N CYS A 370 -10.02 29.70 5.33
CA CYS A 370 -10.78 28.65 4.64
C CYS A 370 -12.11 28.34 5.35
N ILE A 371 -13.10 27.92 4.56
CA ILE A 371 -14.42 27.54 5.05
C ILE A 371 -14.30 26.28 5.93
N THR A 372 -14.92 26.29 7.11
CA THR A 372 -15.01 25.11 7.98
C THR A 372 -16.20 24.25 7.58
N LEU A 373 -15.94 23.00 7.20
CA LEU A 373 -16.96 22.02 6.76
C LEU A 373 -16.85 20.73 7.58
N ASP A 374 -17.93 19.94 7.60
CA ASP A 374 -17.87 18.60 8.18
C ASP A 374 -17.06 17.65 7.27
N ALA A 375 -16.52 16.57 7.85
CA ALA A 375 -15.71 15.60 7.13
C ALA A 375 -16.46 14.96 5.95
N ILE A 376 -17.77 14.72 6.09
CA ILE A 376 -18.62 14.15 5.04
C ILE A 376 -18.81 15.15 3.90
N ASP A 377 -19.01 16.43 4.20
CA ASP A 377 -19.21 17.47 3.19
C ASP A 377 -17.94 17.71 2.36
N VAL A 378 -16.78 17.74 3.03
CA VAL A 378 -15.47 17.83 2.37
C VAL A 378 -15.26 16.63 1.45
N ALA A 379 -15.52 15.41 1.95
CA ALA A 379 -15.42 14.20 1.14
C ALA A 379 -16.37 14.25 -0.08
N THR A 380 -17.61 14.72 0.12
CA THR A 380 -18.61 14.82 -0.95
C THR A 380 -18.19 15.78 -2.04
N GLN A 381 -17.61 16.93 -1.67
CA GLN A 381 -17.08 17.90 -2.63
C GLN A 381 -15.88 17.35 -3.40
N ILE A 382 -14.95 16.66 -2.73
CA ILE A 382 -13.81 16.03 -3.40
C ILE A 382 -14.29 14.94 -4.39
N VAL A 383 -15.26 14.12 -3.99
CA VAL A 383 -15.88 13.11 -4.88
C VAL A 383 -16.56 13.78 -6.08
N SER A 384 -17.34 14.84 -5.85
CA SER A 384 -17.98 15.63 -6.91
C SER A 384 -16.96 16.19 -7.91
N LEU A 385 -15.90 16.82 -7.41
CA LEU A 385 -14.82 17.37 -8.23
C LEU A 385 -14.05 16.27 -8.96
N SER A 386 -13.83 15.10 -8.35
CA SER A 386 -13.15 13.97 -8.98
C SER A 386 -13.92 13.37 -10.18
N ARG A 387 -15.22 13.66 -10.31
CA ARG A 387 -16.02 13.28 -11.49
C ARG A 387 -15.74 14.20 -12.69
N GLN A 388 -15.25 15.41 -12.43
CA GLN A 388 -14.99 16.46 -13.43
C GLN A 388 -13.50 16.74 -13.63
N HIS A 389 -12.66 16.34 -12.68
CA HIS A 389 -11.23 16.64 -12.59
C HIS A 389 -10.44 15.40 -12.21
N SER A 390 -9.22 15.28 -12.72
CA SER A 390 -8.28 14.22 -12.32
C SER A 390 -7.57 14.65 -11.03
N LEU A 391 -7.64 13.87 -9.95
CA LEU A 391 -6.96 14.24 -8.69
C LEU A 391 -5.50 13.78 -8.70
N THR A 392 -4.58 14.72 -8.50
CA THR A 392 -3.17 14.42 -8.29
C THR A 392 -2.91 14.15 -6.81
N MET A 393 -2.73 12.87 -6.47
CA MET A 393 -2.53 12.44 -5.09
C MET A 393 -1.26 13.04 -4.44
N PRO A 394 -1.26 13.26 -3.11
CA PRO A 394 -0.08 13.69 -2.36
C PRO A 394 1.11 12.72 -2.50
N ALA A 395 2.34 13.23 -2.33
CA ALA A 395 3.54 12.41 -2.49
C ALA A 395 3.76 11.39 -1.36
N ASN A 396 3.28 11.69 -0.15
CA ASN A 396 3.42 10.83 1.01
C ASN A 396 2.31 9.78 1.09
N GLU A 397 2.70 8.53 1.37
CA GLU A 397 1.77 7.41 1.55
C GLU A 397 0.80 7.66 2.72
N GLU A 398 1.23 8.35 3.79
CA GLU A 398 0.37 8.66 4.95
C GLU A 398 -0.74 9.64 4.55
N ALA A 399 -0.41 10.70 3.81
CA ALA A 399 -1.38 11.68 3.32
C ALA A 399 -2.33 11.08 2.28
N THR A 400 -1.81 10.23 1.39
CA THR A 400 -2.62 9.48 0.42
C THR A 400 -3.63 8.60 1.13
N ALA A 401 -3.19 7.83 2.14
CA ALA A 401 -4.06 6.95 2.91
C ALA A 401 -5.12 7.75 3.69
N ALA A 402 -4.75 8.86 4.32
CA ALA A 402 -5.69 9.71 5.05
C ALA A 402 -6.80 10.27 4.13
N LEU A 403 -6.44 10.65 2.90
CA LEU A 403 -7.42 11.08 1.89
C LEU A 403 -8.31 9.93 1.44
N GLU A 404 -7.74 8.78 1.11
CA GLU A 404 -8.51 7.57 0.78
C GLU A 404 -9.50 7.22 1.92
N HIS A 405 -9.09 7.38 3.18
CA HIS A 405 -9.96 7.15 4.35
C HIS A 405 -11.09 8.18 4.49
N LEU A 406 -10.82 9.46 4.21
CA LEU A 406 -11.85 10.51 4.22
C LEU A 406 -12.94 10.23 3.17
N LEU A 407 -12.53 9.79 1.97
CA LEU A 407 -13.45 9.51 0.86
C LEU A 407 -14.37 8.31 1.13
N ILE A 408 -14.03 7.40 2.05
CA ILE A 408 -14.90 6.28 2.46
C ILE A 408 -16.18 6.79 3.14
N LEU A 409 -16.18 8.00 3.71
CA LEU A 409 -17.35 8.57 4.38
C LEU A 409 -18.53 8.84 3.43
N VAL A 410 -18.30 8.81 2.12
CA VAL A 410 -19.31 9.07 1.10
C VAL A 410 -19.66 7.78 0.39
N ASP A 411 -20.94 7.42 0.42
CA ASP A 411 -21.47 6.33 -0.40
C ASP A 411 -21.57 6.79 -1.86
N ASP A 412 -20.60 6.39 -2.69
CA ASP A 412 -20.73 6.52 -4.14
C ASP A 412 -21.77 5.52 -4.65
N LYS A 413 -22.96 6.00 -5.01
CA LYS A 413 -23.84 5.23 -5.92
C LYS A 413 -23.08 5.03 -7.24
N PRO A 414 -22.87 3.79 -7.70
CA PRO A 414 -22.15 3.55 -8.95
C PRO A 414 -22.87 4.25 -10.11
N LEU A 415 -22.09 4.78 -11.06
CA LEU A 415 -22.59 5.16 -12.39
C LEU A 415 -23.39 3.97 -12.93
N GLN A 416 -24.66 4.19 -13.27
CA GLN A 416 -25.52 3.15 -13.81
C GLN A 416 -24.86 2.56 -15.06
N VAL A 417 -24.37 1.32 -14.95
CA VAL A 417 -24.11 0.45 -16.10
C VAL A 417 -25.49 0.09 -16.67
N PRO A 418 -25.72 0.13 -17.99
CA PRO A 418 -26.99 -0.30 -18.56
C PRO A 418 -27.28 -1.72 -18.07
N ALA A 419 -28.39 -1.88 -17.36
CA ALA A 419 -28.74 -3.10 -16.68
C ALA A 419 -28.75 -4.27 -17.67
N TYR A 420 -27.87 -5.25 -17.42
CA TYR A 420 -28.04 -6.59 -17.95
C TYR A 420 -29.34 -7.14 -17.36
N LYS A 421 -30.33 -7.39 -18.23
CA LYS A 421 -31.61 -7.97 -17.85
C LYS A 421 -31.38 -9.39 -17.34
N ASP A 422 -31.41 -9.56 -16.02
CA ASP A 422 -31.58 -10.88 -15.42
C ASP A 422 -32.98 -10.97 -14.81
N THR A 423 -33.88 -11.58 -15.58
CA THR A 423 -35.20 -12.00 -15.13
C THR A 423 -35.05 -13.22 -14.24
N ARG A 424 -35.27 -13.07 -12.92
CA ARG A 424 -35.89 -14.12 -12.08
C ARG A 424 -36.20 -13.61 -10.66
N GLY A 425 -37.50 -13.65 -10.33
CA GLY A 425 -37.98 -14.25 -9.08
C GLY A 425 -38.02 -13.37 -7.84
N ASN A 426 -39.20 -12.78 -7.60
CA ASN A 426 -39.63 -12.07 -6.40
C ASN A 426 -39.90 -13.00 -5.19
N ASN A 427 -40.12 -12.37 -4.01
CA ASN A 427 -40.72 -12.84 -2.73
C ASN A 427 -39.69 -12.95 -1.58
N ASN A 428 -39.82 -12.31 -0.41
CA ASN A 428 -41.00 -11.90 0.35
C ASN A 428 -40.73 -10.71 1.30
N SER A 429 -41.86 -10.11 1.71
CA SER A 429 -42.14 -8.89 2.48
C SER A 429 -42.08 -8.99 4.02
N HIS A 430 -41.56 -7.92 4.66
CA HIS A 430 -42.02 -7.14 5.86
C HIS A 430 -42.38 -7.84 7.21
N PRO A 431 -42.43 -7.15 8.38
CA PRO A 431 -42.44 -5.69 8.63
C PRO A 431 -41.55 -5.14 9.78
N THR A 432 -41.46 -3.82 9.77
CA THR A 432 -40.99 -2.86 10.79
C THR A 432 -41.87 -2.87 12.04
N LEU A 433 -41.27 -2.71 13.23
CA LEU A 433 -41.96 -2.28 14.47
C LEU A 433 -41.03 -1.35 15.27
N GLU A 434 -41.60 -0.23 15.71
CA GLU A 434 -40.98 0.87 16.45
C GLU A 434 -40.75 0.56 17.95
N CYS A 435 -39.95 1.46 18.58
CA CYS A 435 -39.32 1.43 19.90
C CYS A 435 -40.26 1.29 21.13
N PRO A 436 -39.67 1.14 22.34
CA PRO A 436 -39.50 2.35 23.16
C PRO A 436 -38.16 2.49 23.90
N ARG A 437 -37.86 3.76 24.20
CA ARG A 437 -36.80 4.23 25.10
C ARG A 437 -37.15 3.89 26.54
N ASP A 438 -36.17 3.45 27.32
CA ASP A 438 -36.26 3.45 28.78
C ASP A 438 -35.09 4.20 29.42
N GLN A 439 -35.45 5.10 30.33
CA GLN A 439 -34.60 5.92 31.17
C GLN A 439 -34.15 5.14 32.41
N LYS A 440 -32.93 5.43 32.90
CA LYS A 440 -32.48 5.40 34.31
C LYS A 440 -30.96 5.64 34.30
N ALA A 441 -30.30 6.31 35.24
CA ALA A 441 -30.59 7.28 36.27
C ALA A 441 -29.18 7.70 36.72
N LYS A 442 -28.90 9.01 36.87
CA LYS A 442 -27.65 9.47 37.49
C LYS A 442 -27.70 9.14 39.00
N PRO A 443 -26.59 8.75 39.63
CA PRO A 443 -26.36 9.06 41.03
C PRO A 443 -25.45 10.29 41.14
N ASN A 444 -25.91 11.26 41.95
CA ASN A 444 -25.11 12.31 42.58
C ASN A 444 -24.52 11.76 43.88
N ALA A 445 -23.30 12.21 44.22
CA ALA A 445 -22.75 12.51 45.56
C ALA A 445 -21.21 12.48 45.40
N ASN A 446 -20.50 13.61 45.38
CA ASN A 446 -20.03 14.39 46.53
C ASN A 446 -19.48 13.55 47.70
N GLU A 447 -18.26 13.96 48.11
CA GLU A 447 -17.44 13.57 49.26
C GLU A 447 -16.59 12.31 49.10
N ILE A 448 -15.26 12.50 48.97
CA ILE A 448 -14.23 12.14 49.96
C ILE A 448 -12.96 12.91 49.54
N ASP A 449 -12.69 14.00 50.26
CA ASP A 449 -11.42 14.72 50.22
C ASP A 449 -10.53 14.12 51.33
N GLN A 450 -9.67 13.16 50.98
CA GLN A 450 -8.48 12.83 51.77
C GLN A 450 -7.32 12.60 50.80
N ARG A 451 -6.47 13.63 50.75
CA ARG A 451 -5.29 13.73 49.89
C ARG A 451 -4.28 12.62 50.23
N SER A 452 -3.52 12.27 49.19
CA SER A 452 -2.45 11.28 49.10
C SER A 452 -1.29 11.49 50.08
N ALA A 453 -1.51 11.26 51.37
CA ALA A 453 -0.44 11.08 52.34
C ALA A 453 -0.65 9.74 53.04
N ASP A 454 0.39 8.90 53.03
CA ASP A 454 0.48 7.58 53.69
C ASP A 454 -0.32 6.42 53.04
N LEU A 455 -0.21 6.24 51.72
CA LEU A 455 -0.61 4.97 51.09
C LEU A 455 0.50 3.93 51.23
N SER A 456 0.15 2.74 51.69
CA SER A 456 1.07 1.65 51.98
C SER A 456 0.55 0.31 51.47
N ARG A 457 1.39 -0.72 51.56
CA ARG A 457 1.03 -2.09 51.17
C ARG A 457 -0.23 -2.54 51.92
N GLY A 458 -1.20 -3.07 51.18
CA GLY A 458 -2.49 -3.54 51.71
C GLY A 458 -3.62 -2.51 51.62
N ASP A 459 -3.34 -1.27 51.23
CA ASP A 459 -4.39 -0.29 50.97
C ASP A 459 -5.14 -0.57 49.67
N LEU A 460 -6.45 -0.35 49.72
CA LEU A 460 -7.31 -0.35 48.55
C LEU A 460 -7.50 1.07 48.04
N VAL A 461 -7.36 1.23 46.73
CA VAL A 461 -7.52 2.51 46.04
C VAL A 461 -8.47 2.38 44.87
N LEU A 462 -9.11 3.48 44.49
CA LEU A 462 -9.82 3.58 43.22
C LEU A 462 -8.82 3.92 42.12
N CYS A 463 -8.64 2.98 41.20
CA CYS A 463 -7.68 3.08 40.11
C CYS A 463 -8.37 2.98 38.73
N VAL A 464 -7.97 3.84 37.80
CA VAL A 464 -8.33 3.74 36.39
C VAL A 464 -7.28 2.92 35.67
N PHE A 465 -7.61 1.65 35.42
CA PHE A 465 -6.75 0.77 34.63
C PHE A 465 -6.93 1.02 33.12
N PRO A 466 -5.85 0.89 32.33
CA PRO A 466 -5.94 1.06 30.88
C PRO A 466 -6.94 0.05 30.29
N ALA A 467 -7.91 0.57 29.54
CA ALA A 467 -8.87 -0.26 28.83
C ALA A 467 -8.14 -1.17 27.83
N SER A 468 -8.63 -2.40 27.66
CA SER A 468 -8.30 -3.17 26.45
C SER A 468 -8.65 -2.30 25.25
N ARG A 469 -7.78 -2.21 24.24
CA ARG A 469 -7.85 -1.32 23.05
C ARG A 469 -9.13 -1.46 22.17
N SER A 470 -10.20 -2.06 22.67
CA SER A 470 -11.45 -2.38 21.99
C SER A 470 -12.73 -1.93 22.73
N SER A 471 -12.66 -1.23 23.86
CA SER A 471 -13.88 -0.72 24.53
C SER A 471 -13.99 0.80 24.39
N SER A 472 -15.03 1.25 23.70
CA SER A 472 -15.42 2.67 23.55
C SER A 472 -16.06 3.26 24.81
N SER A 473 -15.88 2.65 25.98
CA SER A 473 -16.46 3.10 27.24
C SER A 473 -15.55 4.13 27.92
N SER A 474 -16.15 5.11 28.59
CA SER A 474 -15.46 6.03 29.51
C SER A 474 -14.60 5.27 30.53
N PRO A 475 -13.50 5.86 31.03
CA PRO A 475 -12.65 5.23 32.04
C PRO A 475 -13.50 4.82 33.25
N VAL A 476 -13.55 3.51 33.55
CA VAL A 476 -14.30 2.97 34.67
C VAL A 476 -13.37 2.85 35.86
N LEU A 477 -13.72 3.55 36.95
CA LEU A 477 -13.05 3.42 38.24
C LEU A 477 -13.24 1.99 38.78
N ARG A 478 -12.15 1.36 39.20
CA ARG A 478 -12.18 0.02 39.78
C ARG A 478 -11.35 -0.01 41.07
N PRO A 479 -11.71 -0.87 42.03
CA PRO A 479 -10.85 -1.12 43.18
C PRO A 479 -9.53 -1.74 42.70
N GLY A 480 -8.42 -1.24 43.24
CA GLY A 480 -7.08 -1.77 43.07
C GLY A 480 -6.44 -1.97 44.44
N LEU A 481 -5.63 -3.02 44.58
CA LEU A 481 -4.93 -3.34 45.82
C LEU A 481 -3.46 -2.98 45.67
N ILE A 482 -2.92 -2.15 46.57
CA ILE A 482 -1.48 -1.85 46.62
C ILE A 482 -0.75 -3.06 47.18
N VAL A 483 0.01 -3.71 46.30
CA VAL A 483 0.79 -4.91 46.62
C VAL A 483 2.16 -4.53 47.17
N ASP A 484 2.78 -3.50 46.61
CA ASP A 484 4.11 -3.03 46.98
C ASP A 484 4.33 -1.58 46.52
N THR A 485 5.45 -0.99 46.94
CA THR A 485 5.94 0.34 46.52
C THR A 485 7.34 0.20 45.95
N CYS A 486 7.59 0.78 44.78
CA CYS A 486 8.92 0.75 44.15
C CYS A 486 9.34 2.13 43.64
N THR A 487 10.64 2.38 43.59
CA THR A 487 11.21 3.62 43.06
C THR A 487 11.90 3.36 41.73
N LEU A 488 11.48 4.07 40.67
CA LEU A 488 12.06 3.97 39.32
C LEU A 488 12.40 5.36 38.81
N GLY A 489 13.66 5.59 38.43
CA GLY A 489 14.09 6.87 37.84
C GLY A 489 13.90 8.10 38.75
N GLY A 490 13.98 7.90 40.08
CA GLY A 490 13.78 8.97 41.07
C GLY A 490 12.31 9.26 41.42
N MET A 491 11.35 8.54 40.83
CA MET A 491 9.92 8.66 41.11
C MET A 491 9.41 7.41 41.84
N THR A 492 8.53 7.60 42.83
CA THR A 492 7.85 6.52 43.56
C THR A 492 6.61 6.05 42.80
N TYR A 493 6.43 4.73 42.70
CA TYR A 493 5.29 4.08 42.07
C TYR A 493 4.64 3.09 43.04
N PHE A 494 3.31 3.06 43.02
CA PHE A 494 2.51 2.00 43.64
C PHE A 494 2.36 0.83 42.67
N ASP A 495 2.68 -0.38 43.13
CA ASP A 495 2.38 -1.63 42.43
C ASP A 495 0.95 -2.07 42.76
N ILE A 496 0.03 -1.85 41.82
CA ILE A 496 -1.40 -2.01 42.04
C ILE A 496 -1.91 -3.24 41.29
N ALA A 497 -2.48 -4.19 42.04
CA ALA A 497 -3.18 -5.35 41.48
C ALA A 497 -4.62 -5.00 41.09
N TRP A 498 -5.06 -5.54 39.95
CA TRP A 498 -6.37 -5.30 39.38
C TRP A 498 -7.50 -5.96 40.17
N GLY A 499 -8.50 -5.18 40.59
CA GLY A 499 -9.69 -5.67 41.29
C GLY A 499 -10.94 -5.78 40.40
N GLY A 500 -11.77 -6.78 40.67
CA GLY A 500 -13.07 -6.95 40.03
C GLY A 500 -14.01 -7.87 40.81
N PRO A 501 -15.28 -8.02 40.38
CA PRO A 501 -16.25 -8.86 41.07
C PRO A 501 -15.78 -10.31 41.17
N LEU A 502 -16.04 -10.93 42.32
CA LEU A 502 -15.77 -12.35 42.54
C LEU A 502 -16.69 -13.19 41.64
N ALA A 503 -16.11 -14.05 40.81
CA ALA A 503 -16.86 -14.95 39.94
C ALA A 503 -17.27 -16.22 40.70
N PRO A 504 -18.37 -16.89 40.32
CA PRO A 504 -18.84 -18.12 40.98
C PRO A 504 -17.90 -19.33 40.77
N SER A 505 -16.91 -19.23 39.87
CA SER A 505 -16.01 -20.32 39.46
C SER A 505 -14.86 -20.62 40.43
N GLY A 506 -14.94 -20.20 41.69
CA GLY A 506 -13.86 -20.33 42.68
C GLY A 506 -12.69 -19.36 42.46
N THR A 507 -11.92 -19.13 43.52
CA THR A 507 -10.76 -18.21 43.51
C THR A 507 -9.49 -18.96 43.11
N ALA A 508 -8.76 -18.46 42.12
CA ALA A 508 -7.47 -19.05 41.75
C ALA A 508 -6.40 -18.78 42.82
N PRO A 509 -5.36 -19.62 42.97
CA PRO A 509 -4.37 -19.49 44.06
C PRO A 509 -3.56 -18.18 44.02
N HIS A 510 -3.52 -17.50 42.87
CA HIS A 510 -2.84 -16.20 42.69
C HIS A 510 -3.80 -15.00 42.79
N GLU A 511 -5.02 -15.22 43.26
CA GLU A 511 -6.03 -14.17 43.44
C GLU A 511 -6.39 -14.05 44.92
N LEU A 512 -6.39 -12.81 45.42
CA LEU A 512 -6.90 -12.52 46.76
C LEU A 512 -8.39 -12.21 46.65
N ALA A 513 -9.24 -13.03 47.28
CA ALA A 513 -10.68 -12.77 47.36
C ALA A 513 -11.08 -12.24 48.73
N LEU A 514 -11.81 -11.12 48.73
CA LEU A 514 -12.51 -10.57 49.89
C LEU A 514 -14.00 -10.88 49.74
N SER A 515 -14.52 -11.73 50.62
CA SER A 515 -15.92 -12.20 50.57
C SER A 515 -16.58 -12.32 51.94
N GLN A 516 -15.79 -12.30 53.02
CA GLN A 516 -16.31 -12.31 54.39
C GLN A 516 -16.76 -10.90 54.78
N GLY A 517 -17.88 -10.80 55.50
CA GLY A 517 -18.48 -9.50 55.86
C GLY A 517 -17.54 -8.60 56.67
N SER A 518 -16.72 -9.15 57.57
CA SER A 518 -15.71 -8.41 58.33
C SER A 518 -14.63 -7.81 57.41
N GLU A 519 -14.06 -8.62 56.51
CA GLU A 519 -13.01 -8.18 55.58
C GLU A 519 -13.50 -7.14 54.59
N MET A 520 -14.74 -7.28 54.11
CA MET A 520 -15.37 -6.32 53.20
C MET A 520 -15.65 -4.97 53.89
N THR A 521 -15.98 -5.00 55.18
CA THR A 521 -16.20 -3.78 55.98
C THR A 521 -14.88 -3.03 56.20
N GLU A 522 -13.79 -3.73 56.53
CA GLU A 522 -12.45 -3.13 56.69
C GLU A 522 -11.89 -2.57 55.37
N ALA A 523 -12.06 -3.31 54.27
CA ALA A 523 -11.62 -2.90 52.95
C ALA A 523 -12.55 -1.85 52.29
N LYS A 524 -13.71 -1.57 52.91
CA LYS A 524 -14.80 -0.72 52.39
C LYS A 524 -15.21 -1.07 50.96
N VAL A 525 -15.49 -2.35 50.72
CA VAL A 525 -15.95 -2.84 49.42
C VAL A 525 -17.36 -3.43 49.57
N ASP A 526 -18.30 -2.93 48.79
CA ASP A 526 -19.73 -3.29 48.92
C ASP A 526 -20.09 -4.65 48.29
N ILE A 527 -19.23 -5.17 47.41
CA ILE A 527 -19.46 -6.41 46.66
C ILE A 527 -18.26 -7.34 46.86
N PRO A 528 -18.45 -8.67 47.00
CA PRO A 528 -17.35 -9.62 47.03
C PRO A 528 -16.40 -9.39 45.85
N THR A 529 -15.14 -9.08 46.14
CA THR A 529 -14.17 -8.57 45.16
C THR A 529 -12.90 -9.42 45.20
N ARG A 530 -12.39 -9.74 44.01
CA ARG A 530 -11.12 -10.44 43.81
C ARG A 530 -10.07 -9.49 43.25
N PHE A 531 -8.83 -9.64 43.71
CA PHE A 531 -7.65 -8.95 43.21
C PHE A 531 -6.72 -9.95 42.52
N ASN A 532 -6.47 -9.75 41.23
CA ASN A 532 -5.62 -10.65 40.45
C ASN A 532 -4.15 -10.18 40.52
N LEU A 533 -3.33 -10.92 41.26
CA LEU A 533 -1.92 -10.56 41.51
C LEU A 533 -1.00 -10.80 40.32
N ARG A 534 -1.48 -11.43 39.25
CA ARG A 534 -0.76 -11.52 37.96
C ARG A 534 -1.03 -10.32 37.05
N ARG A 535 -2.07 -9.53 37.35
CA ARG A 535 -2.43 -8.33 36.60
C ARG A 535 -2.12 -7.09 37.44
N ARG A 536 -0.85 -6.72 37.41
CA ARG A 536 -0.29 -5.60 38.17
C ARG A 536 0.19 -4.47 37.25
N VAL A 537 0.09 -3.23 37.72
CA VAL A 537 0.55 -2.03 37.01
C VAL A 537 1.22 -1.08 38.01
N LEU A 538 2.26 -0.39 37.56
CA LEU A 538 2.92 0.65 38.35
C LEU A 538 2.25 2.00 38.09
N VAL A 539 1.71 2.64 39.12
CA VAL A 539 1.07 3.96 39.04
C VAL A 539 1.91 4.98 39.84
N PRO A 540 2.26 6.14 39.26
CA PRO A 540 3.01 7.17 39.98
C PRO A 540 2.23 7.67 41.21
N GLU A 541 2.93 7.92 42.32
CA GLU A 541 2.32 8.37 43.58
C GLU A 541 1.48 9.64 43.43
N GLY A 542 1.88 10.57 42.56
CA GLY A 542 1.18 11.82 42.28
C GLY A 542 0.19 11.79 41.10
N SER A 543 -0.17 10.61 40.58
CA SER A 543 -1.01 10.52 39.37
C SER A 543 -2.50 10.76 39.64
N ASN A 544 -2.95 12.01 39.46
CA ASN A 544 -4.37 12.38 39.55
C ASN A 544 -5.25 11.81 38.41
N THR A 545 -4.64 11.26 37.36
CA THR A 545 -5.33 10.68 36.21
C THR A 545 -5.69 9.21 36.41
N HIS A 546 -4.93 8.51 37.25
CA HIS A 546 -5.07 7.07 37.44
C HIS A 546 -5.43 6.69 38.87
N LEU A 547 -5.13 7.53 39.87
CA LEU A 547 -5.42 7.30 41.27
C LEU A 547 -6.45 8.33 41.74
N HIS A 548 -7.65 7.87 42.13
CA HIS A 548 -8.80 8.74 42.40
C HIS A 548 -9.27 8.76 43.87
N GLY A 549 -8.67 7.95 44.74
CA GLY A 549 -8.95 7.98 46.19
C GLY A 549 -8.66 6.67 46.90
N ARG A 550 -8.53 6.72 48.23
CA ARG A 550 -8.39 5.55 49.12
C ARG A 550 -9.77 5.04 49.53
N LEU A 551 -9.98 3.72 49.48
CA LEU A 551 -11.19 3.06 49.97
C LEU A 551 -11.03 2.67 51.44
N GLY A 552 -10.18 1.67 51.69
CA GLY A 552 -9.93 1.07 53.00
C GLY A 552 -8.61 0.29 52.99
N GLN A 553 -8.43 -0.60 53.95
CA GLN A 553 -7.24 -1.45 54.07
C GLN A 553 -7.65 -2.90 54.31
N ILE A 554 -6.87 -3.85 53.83
CA ILE A 554 -7.08 -5.26 54.15
C ILE A 554 -6.71 -5.55 55.61
N GLY A 555 -7.51 -6.37 56.31
CA GLY A 555 -7.19 -6.84 57.65
C GLY A 555 -6.02 -7.83 57.72
N GLU A 556 -5.65 -8.24 58.93
CA GLU A 556 -4.51 -9.14 59.18
C GLU A 556 -4.67 -10.51 58.52
N SER A 557 -5.88 -11.08 58.54
CA SER A 557 -6.22 -12.35 57.89
C SER A 557 -6.01 -12.29 56.38
N ALA A 558 -6.52 -11.23 55.73
CA ALA A 558 -6.35 -11.01 54.30
C ALA A 558 -4.88 -10.68 53.94
N SER A 559 -4.16 -9.98 54.82
CA SER A 559 -2.72 -9.71 54.67
C SER A 559 -1.86 -10.98 54.71
N ALA A 560 -2.21 -11.96 55.55
CA ALA A 560 -1.56 -13.26 55.58
C ALA A 560 -1.78 -14.01 54.25
N ARG A 561 -3.02 -14.08 53.77
CA ARG A 561 -3.37 -14.71 52.49
C ARG A 561 -2.72 -14.00 51.29
N LEU A 562 -2.59 -12.68 51.33
CA LEU A 562 -1.90 -11.92 50.27
C LEU A 562 -0.46 -12.43 50.07
N ARG A 563 0.28 -12.75 51.15
CA ARG A 563 1.64 -13.30 51.04
C ARG A 563 1.67 -14.64 50.32
N GLU A 564 0.76 -15.55 50.67
CA GLU A 564 0.63 -16.86 50.01
C GLU A 564 0.26 -16.71 48.53
N CYS A 565 -0.72 -15.84 48.23
CA CYS A 565 -1.15 -15.58 46.87
C CYS A 565 -0.03 -14.95 46.01
N LEU A 566 0.84 -14.13 46.60
CA LEU A 566 2.02 -13.58 45.90
C LEU A 566 3.04 -14.65 45.53
N ILE A 567 3.29 -15.62 46.43
CA ILE A 567 4.14 -16.77 46.13
C ILE A 567 3.56 -17.57 44.96
N CYS A 568 2.25 -17.80 44.95
CA CYS A 568 1.57 -18.48 43.84
C CYS A 568 1.51 -17.67 42.54
N ALA A 569 1.50 -16.33 42.62
CA ALA A 569 1.53 -15.47 41.46
C ALA A 569 2.85 -15.58 40.69
N GLY A 570 3.96 -15.76 41.41
CA GLY A 570 5.32 -15.86 40.88
C GLY A 570 5.93 -14.49 40.53
N ASP A 571 7.02 -14.51 39.76
CA ASP A 571 7.70 -13.29 39.31
C ASP A 571 6.89 -12.54 38.25
N VAL A 572 6.08 -11.59 38.71
CA VAL A 572 5.34 -10.66 37.86
C VAL A 572 6.09 -9.33 37.85
N SER A 573 6.58 -8.89 36.70
CA SER A 573 7.21 -7.58 36.53
C SER A 573 6.17 -6.55 36.04
N PRO A 574 5.52 -5.78 36.93
CA PRO A 574 4.57 -4.76 36.53
C PRO A 574 5.29 -3.65 35.74
N THR A 575 4.58 -3.02 34.80
CA THR A 575 5.12 -1.92 33.99
C THR A 575 4.48 -0.59 34.39
N PRO A 576 5.20 0.55 34.28
CA PRO A 576 4.62 1.87 34.43
C PRO A 576 3.39 2.02 33.54
N ILE A 577 2.29 2.51 34.12
CA ILE A 577 1.14 2.93 33.34
C ILE A 577 1.63 4.00 32.37
N GLN A 578 1.53 3.71 31.07
CA GLN A 578 1.93 4.69 30.06
C GLN A 578 1.00 5.89 30.23
N GLU A 579 1.56 7.03 30.65
CA GLU A 579 0.86 8.30 30.48
C GLU A 579 0.44 8.36 29.02
N THR A 580 -0.86 8.46 28.76
CA THR A 580 -1.36 8.81 27.43
C THR A 580 -1.04 10.28 27.13
N GLY A 581 0.24 10.65 27.24
CA GLY A 581 0.79 11.77 26.51
C GLY A 581 0.89 11.32 25.07
N SER A 582 -0.08 11.70 24.24
CA SER A 582 0.17 11.83 22.80
C SER A 582 1.51 12.54 22.66
N THR A 583 2.53 11.86 22.16
CA THR A 583 3.69 12.57 21.62
C THR A 583 3.11 13.35 20.45
N THR A 584 2.81 14.64 20.67
CA THR A 584 2.25 15.51 19.63
C THR A 584 3.24 15.55 18.50
N ARG A 585 2.97 14.75 17.47
CA ARG A 585 3.72 14.76 16.23
C ARG A 585 3.43 16.11 15.58
N PRO A 586 4.45 16.86 15.13
CA PRO A 586 4.23 18.18 14.55
C PRO A 586 3.30 18.07 13.34
N LEU A 587 2.34 19.00 13.25
CA LEU A 587 1.42 19.11 12.11
C LEU A 587 2.23 19.17 10.82
N THR A 588 1.97 18.25 9.91
CA THR A 588 2.73 18.13 8.67
C THR A 588 1.88 18.66 7.52
N VAL A 589 2.39 19.68 6.83
CA VAL A 589 1.79 20.20 5.59
C VAL A 589 2.50 19.53 4.42
N GLU A 590 1.75 18.75 3.66
CA GLU A 590 2.24 18.03 2.49
C GLU A 590 1.89 18.82 1.23
N ARG A 591 2.92 19.38 0.59
CA ARG A 591 2.80 20.06 -0.70
C ARG A 591 3.64 19.34 -1.74
N ARG A 592 3.01 18.91 -2.83
CA ARG A 592 3.76 18.47 -4.01
C ARG A 592 4.38 19.70 -4.66
N ARG A 593 5.66 19.99 -4.37
CA ARG A 593 6.36 21.11 -5.01
C ARG A 593 6.40 20.92 -6.53
N THR A 594 5.60 21.68 -7.27
CA THR A 594 5.91 21.98 -8.67
C THR A 594 7.16 22.86 -8.66
N LYS A 595 8.11 22.60 -9.57
CA LYS A 595 9.31 23.45 -9.69
C LYS A 595 8.82 24.89 -9.88
N SER A 596 9.42 25.82 -9.13
CA SER A 596 9.21 27.25 -9.27
C SER A 596 9.20 27.64 -10.74
N VAL A 597 8.11 28.25 -11.18
CA VAL A 597 8.15 29.12 -12.34
C VAL A 597 9.18 30.19 -11.99
N ARG A 598 10.29 30.24 -12.73
CA ARG A 598 11.26 31.34 -12.57
C ARG A 598 10.44 32.63 -12.73
N PRO A 599 10.47 33.57 -11.77
CA PRO A 599 9.81 34.84 -11.98
C PRO A 599 10.38 35.43 -13.27
N ALA A 600 9.49 35.89 -14.15
CA ALA A 600 9.88 36.61 -15.34
C ALA A 600 10.84 37.73 -14.90
N THR A 601 12.07 37.68 -15.40
CA THR A 601 13.01 38.79 -15.26
C THR A 601 12.29 40.03 -15.80
N ARG A 602 11.88 40.92 -14.89
CA ARG A 602 11.51 42.28 -15.28
C ARG A 602 12.75 42.90 -15.95
N ARG A 603 12.48 43.53 -17.09
CA ARG A 603 13.45 44.09 -18.06
C ARG A 603 14.61 44.81 -17.41
#